data_AF-A0A8H4QIT6-F1
#
_entry.id   AF-A0A8H4QIT6-F1
#
_cell.length_a   1.000
_cell.length_b   1.000
_cell.length_c   1.000
_cell.angle_alpha   90.00
_cell.angle_beta   90.00
_cell.angle_gamma   90.00
#
_symmetry.space_group_name_H-M   'P 1'
#
loop_
_entity.id
_entity.type
_entity.pdbx_description
1 polymer ?
#
loop_
_entity_poly.entity_id
_entity_poly.type
_entity_poly.pdbx_seq_one_letter_code
_entity_poly.pdbx_strand_id
1 'polypeptide(L)'
;MSLGRIREWILLAREEKKGLINSLIQVPFLNLMSNIVERAGEVMIRLGGNTQEFAVMVDELEDGRSIAKQNAAILKTTETPAVLYTVDMFYIASNISSLVNVKWFIGLPFNDSSNWRLAIAEYGQEILGDNLLGMQAGNEPDLYARHKSRPESYGPYDYFGEIADLIEVIDRNDRIPRKNILIAPSLATGDWVPEDVWDTGFLPAFQDRLYAVTMEHYPNNNCFAQFGVGSPQDPQANFPTYLTHNAGIELCRLYLNTARIAQEINKPFIMFETNTASCGGFPGISDSYGAALWGLDYGMQMAYSNFSNALLHVGGQNVFYNSFARIAPPTNQTNFNQWTVGSVYYSALIMAEIFGKSGTGRIIDLWGNGGNIYTPSYAIYEEDILSKVALFNYVDDPTGASDLVVAISVPGAGVPSSVKVKYLEAESVSSKYNITWAGQTFGNKFEVDGRLKGELNVTTIQCEQAANVCRIPVHAPGFALVFMSDSDAANLGQATQTYATTAGTRLSNTATVAPEVLATSNGHSEKDRWFHGSTSLGSVSAAVRKMPAVGFTGASVAIGLVAVYSVLFK
;
A
#
# COMPACT_ATOMS: atom_id res chain seq x y z
N MET A 1 2.15 7.02 0.74
CA MET A 1 2.19 5.68 1.37
C MET A 1 3.06 5.76 2.63
N SER A 2 2.71 5.05 3.70
CA SER A 2 3.55 4.90 4.90
C SER A 2 4.05 3.44 4.98
N LEU A 3 5.35 3.23 5.15
CA LEU A 3 5.99 1.92 5.31
C LEU A 3 6.49 1.81 6.76
N GLY A 4 5.81 1.04 7.61
CA GLY A 4 6.08 0.92 9.03
C GLY A 4 6.84 -0.33 9.52
N ARG A 5 7.18 -1.31 8.68
CA ARG A 5 7.89 -2.57 9.04
C ARG A 5 8.83 -3.06 7.94
N ILE A 6 10.05 -3.47 8.29
CA ILE A 6 11.11 -3.98 7.36
C ILE A 6 10.64 -4.94 6.24
N ARG A 7 9.66 -5.83 6.46
CA ARG A 7 9.22 -6.76 5.38
C ARG A 7 8.53 -6.05 4.21
N GLU A 8 8.29 -4.76 4.32
CA GLU A 8 7.88 -3.85 3.23
C GLU A 8 9.04 -3.49 2.30
N TRP A 9 10.29 -3.65 2.69
CA TRP A 9 11.45 -3.35 1.85
C TRP A 9 11.81 -4.45 0.87
N ILE A 10 11.28 -5.66 1.09
CA ILE A 10 11.23 -6.74 0.09
C ILE A 10 10.39 -6.29 -1.14
N LEU A 11 9.59 -5.22 -1.00
CA LEU A 11 8.86 -4.56 -2.09
C LEU A 11 9.75 -3.62 -2.92
N LEU A 12 10.90 -3.18 -2.40
CA LEU A 12 11.77 -2.18 -3.04
C LEU A 12 13.04 -2.81 -3.63
N ALA A 13 13.61 -3.84 -2.99
CA ALA A 13 14.81 -4.54 -3.46
C ALA A 13 14.69 -6.08 -3.40
N ARG A 14 15.44 -6.81 -4.25
CA ARG A 14 15.48 -8.29 -4.28
C ARG A 14 16.53 -8.83 -3.30
N GLU A 15 16.15 -9.81 -2.48
CA GLU A 15 17.11 -10.62 -1.69
C GLU A 15 17.72 -11.73 -2.58
N GLU A 16 18.98 -11.58 -3.02
CA GLU A 16 19.77 -12.70 -3.53
C GLU A 16 21.25 -12.62 -3.10
N LYS A 17 21.88 -13.80 -2.96
CA LYS A 17 23.25 -14.00 -2.47
C LYS A 17 24.30 -13.19 -3.25
N LYS A 18 25.19 -12.53 -2.48
CA LYS A 18 26.52 -11.98 -2.81
C LYS A 18 26.77 -11.63 -4.28
N GLY A 19 26.79 -10.32 -4.57
CA GLY A 19 27.59 -9.75 -5.67
C GLY A 19 26.92 -8.69 -6.55
N LEU A 20 25.60 -8.47 -6.45
CA LEU A 20 24.83 -7.62 -7.38
C LEU A 20 23.70 -6.81 -6.70
N ILE A 21 23.90 -6.39 -5.44
CA ILE A 21 22.79 -5.91 -4.59
C ILE A 21 22.43 -4.43 -4.84
N ASN A 22 23.34 -3.65 -5.44
CA ASN A 22 23.14 -2.22 -5.67
C ASN A 22 22.21 -1.88 -6.86
N SER A 23 21.59 -2.87 -7.50
CA SER A 23 20.94 -2.67 -8.81
C SER A 23 19.59 -3.38 -9.03
N LEU A 24 19.02 -4.07 -8.04
CA LEU A 24 17.84 -4.93 -8.28
C LEU A 24 16.58 -4.42 -7.57
N ILE A 25 16.05 -3.32 -8.13
CA ILE A 25 14.76 -2.73 -7.76
C ILE A 25 13.62 -3.62 -8.26
N GLN A 26 12.56 -3.75 -7.46
CA GLN A 26 11.37 -4.51 -7.86
C GLN A 26 10.58 -3.74 -8.94
N VAL A 27 10.56 -4.29 -10.15
CA VAL A 27 9.85 -3.70 -11.30
C VAL A 27 8.35 -3.48 -11.07
N PRO A 28 7.60 -4.41 -10.44
CA PRO A 28 6.18 -4.17 -10.16
C PRO A 28 5.95 -2.93 -9.29
N PHE A 29 6.81 -2.66 -8.32
CA PHE A 29 6.74 -1.45 -7.51
C PHE A 29 6.93 -0.19 -8.36
N LEU A 30 7.95 -0.17 -9.23
CA LEU A 30 8.18 0.96 -10.13
C LEU A 30 6.98 1.22 -11.04
N ASN A 31 6.38 0.18 -11.62
CA ASN A 31 5.19 0.31 -12.47
C ASN A 31 3.97 0.86 -11.70
N LEU A 32 3.78 0.42 -10.45
CA LEU A 32 2.73 0.95 -9.58
C LEU A 32 3.00 2.45 -9.27
N MET A 33 4.23 2.80 -8.89
CA MET A 33 4.56 4.20 -8.61
C MET A 33 4.41 5.08 -9.86
N SER A 34 4.83 4.60 -11.04
CA SER A 34 4.64 5.32 -12.32
C SER A 34 3.17 5.60 -12.62
N ASN A 35 2.26 4.68 -12.28
CA ASN A 35 0.82 4.90 -12.44
C ASN A 35 0.29 6.08 -11.60
N ILE A 36 0.84 6.28 -10.40
CA ILE A 36 0.50 7.40 -9.52
C ILE A 36 1.19 8.69 -10.00
N VAL A 37 2.50 8.62 -10.30
CA VAL A 37 3.29 9.78 -10.74
C VAL A 37 2.80 10.35 -12.06
N GLU A 38 2.34 9.51 -13.00
CA GLU A 38 1.75 10.01 -14.26
C GLU A 38 0.45 10.79 -14.02
N ARG A 39 -0.22 10.59 -12.88
CA ARG A 39 -1.47 11.28 -12.52
C ARG A 39 -1.23 12.50 -11.64
N ALA A 40 -0.49 12.33 -10.54
CA ALA A 40 -0.25 13.36 -9.53
C ALA A 40 1.05 14.15 -9.71
N GLY A 41 1.97 13.69 -10.56
CA GLY A 41 3.29 14.30 -10.79
C GLY A 41 4.38 13.80 -9.82
N GLU A 42 4.00 13.39 -8.62
CA GLU A 42 4.90 12.80 -7.62
C GLU A 42 4.17 11.80 -6.70
N VAL A 43 4.95 10.99 -5.98
CA VAL A 43 4.43 10.11 -4.93
C VAL A 43 5.28 10.22 -3.68
N MET A 44 4.62 10.42 -2.53
CA MET A 44 5.30 10.53 -1.24
C MET A 44 5.27 9.19 -0.48
N ILE A 45 6.42 8.78 0.04
CA ILE A 45 6.60 7.53 0.79
C ILE A 45 7.28 7.83 2.12
N ARG A 46 6.62 7.49 3.23
CA ARG A 46 7.20 7.53 4.57
C ARG A 46 7.82 6.18 4.91
N LEU A 47 8.96 6.23 5.59
CA LEU A 47 9.71 5.10 6.11
C LEU A 47 9.81 5.25 7.62
N GLY A 48 9.01 4.51 8.39
CA GLY A 48 8.90 4.74 9.83
C GLY A 48 8.11 3.66 10.56
N GLY A 49 7.04 4.08 11.24
CA GLY A 49 6.21 3.22 12.08
C GLY A 49 6.88 2.88 13.41
N ASN A 50 6.24 2.04 14.22
CA ASN A 50 6.78 1.54 15.50
C ASN A 50 8.21 0.98 15.42
N THR A 51 8.62 0.50 14.24
CA THR A 51 9.96 -0.06 14.05
C THR A 51 11.07 0.99 13.95
N GLN A 52 10.74 2.25 13.63
CA GLN A 52 11.70 3.35 13.56
C GLN A 52 12.39 3.61 14.90
N GLU A 53 11.65 3.41 15.99
CA GLU A 53 12.10 3.75 17.34
C GLU A 53 13.37 3.01 17.72
N PHE A 54 13.52 1.78 17.22
CA PHE A 54 14.66 0.92 17.50
C PHE A 54 15.65 0.86 16.33
N ALA A 55 15.51 1.70 15.31
CA ALA A 55 16.34 1.61 14.11
C ALA A 55 17.82 1.95 14.37
N VAL A 56 18.74 1.19 13.78
CA VAL A 56 20.20 1.31 13.94
C VAL A 56 20.84 1.25 12.55
N MET A 57 21.84 2.10 12.31
CA MET A 57 22.72 1.95 11.14
C MET A 57 23.82 0.93 11.43
N VAL A 58 24.05 0.00 10.51
CA VAL A 58 25.13 -0.99 10.54
C VAL A 58 25.89 -0.98 9.22
N ASP A 59 27.18 -1.32 9.28
CA ASP A 59 28.05 -1.29 8.08
C ASP A 59 27.70 -2.39 7.09
N GLU A 60 27.43 -3.60 7.59
CA GLU A 60 27.06 -4.75 6.78
C GLU A 60 26.06 -5.66 7.51
N LEU A 61 25.29 -6.42 6.72
CA LEU A 61 24.40 -7.46 7.20
C LEU A 61 24.77 -8.79 6.53
N GLU A 62 24.53 -9.89 7.25
CA GLU A 62 24.67 -11.22 6.68
C GLU A 62 23.82 -11.38 5.40
N ASP A 63 24.33 -12.16 4.44
CA ASP A 63 23.78 -12.32 3.09
C ASP A 63 23.80 -11.06 2.20
N GLY A 64 24.35 -9.93 2.66
CA GLY A 64 24.42 -8.68 1.89
C GLY A 64 23.11 -7.90 1.83
N ARG A 65 22.16 -8.18 2.72
CA ARG A 65 20.88 -7.46 2.76
C ARG A 65 21.11 -6.00 3.12
N SER A 66 20.29 -5.11 2.59
CA SER A 66 20.34 -3.70 3.00
C SER A 66 19.60 -3.43 4.31
N ILE A 67 18.76 -4.36 4.76
CA ILE A 67 17.91 -4.21 5.94
C ILE A 67 17.67 -5.57 6.62
N ALA A 68 17.67 -5.62 7.96
CA ALA A 68 17.36 -6.83 8.73
C ALA A 68 16.58 -6.53 10.02
N LYS A 69 15.73 -7.48 10.44
CA LYS A 69 15.08 -7.48 11.77
C LYS A 69 15.90 -8.35 12.70
N GLN A 70 16.34 -7.78 13.82
CA GLN A 70 16.88 -8.57 14.93
C GLN A 70 15.91 -8.51 16.09
N ASN A 71 15.56 -9.66 16.66
CA ASN A 71 14.82 -9.71 17.91
C ASN A 71 15.64 -8.96 18.96
N ALA A 72 15.20 -7.76 19.32
CA ALA A 72 15.75 -7.07 20.47
C ALA A 72 15.36 -7.92 21.68
N ALA A 73 16.33 -8.58 22.31
CA ALA A 73 16.13 -9.44 23.48
C ALA A 73 15.79 -8.61 24.75
N ILE A 74 14.84 -7.70 24.63
CA ILE A 74 14.38 -6.85 25.73
C ILE A 74 12.90 -7.17 25.93
N LEU A 75 12.61 -7.78 27.08
CA LEU A 75 11.28 -8.12 27.60
C LEU A 75 10.26 -7.00 27.33
N LYS A 76 9.52 -7.09 26.21
CA LYS A 76 8.47 -6.12 25.86
C LYS A 76 7.23 -6.86 25.37
N THR A 77 6.07 -6.37 25.77
CA THR A 77 4.75 -6.96 25.52
C THR A 77 4.32 -6.89 24.04
N THR A 78 5.10 -6.22 23.21
CA THR A 78 5.07 -6.28 21.75
C THR A 78 6.51 -6.55 21.29
N GLU A 79 6.78 -7.72 20.72
CA GLU A 79 8.08 -8.03 20.12
C GLU A 79 8.30 -7.16 18.87
N THR A 80 8.68 -5.89 19.05
CA THR A 80 9.11 -5.03 17.95
C THR A 80 10.61 -5.25 17.75
N PRO A 81 11.05 -6.04 16.76
CA PRO A 81 12.46 -6.24 16.49
C PRO A 81 13.10 -4.92 16.07
N ALA A 82 14.34 -4.70 16.50
CA ALA A 82 15.15 -3.58 16.04
C ALA A 82 15.35 -3.68 14.52
N VAL A 83 15.31 -2.54 13.85
CA VAL A 83 15.55 -2.42 12.42
C VAL A 83 17.00 -2.08 12.21
N LEU A 84 17.73 -2.93 11.49
CA LEU A 84 19.09 -2.63 11.08
C LEU A 84 19.05 -2.12 9.64
N TYR A 85 19.60 -0.95 9.39
CA TYR A 85 19.75 -0.34 8.08
C TYR A 85 21.22 -0.32 7.67
N THR A 86 21.52 -0.63 6.41
CA THR A 86 22.80 -0.29 5.78
C THR A 86 22.64 0.94 4.90
N VAL A 87 23.75 1.56 4.51
CA VAL A 87 23.75 2.71 3.60
C VAL A 87 23.09 2.40 2.25
N ASP A 88 23.10 1.14 1.82
CA ASP A 88 22.51 0.70 0.54
C ASP A 88 21.01 0.98 0.45
N MET A 89 20.31 1.02 1.58
CA MET A 89 18.89 1.37 1.61
C MET A 89 18.64 2.80 1.07
N PHE A 90 19.50 3.76 1.41
CA PHE A 90 19.39 5.13 0.91
C PHE A 90 19.76 5.23 -0.57
N TYR A 91 20.76 4.46 -1.03
CA TYR A 91 21.09 4.39 -2.46
C TYR A 91 19.96 3.76 -3.28
N ILE A 92 19.29 2.72 -2.76
CA ILE A 92 18.11 2.13 -3.41
C ILE A 92 16.99 3.17 -3.50
N ALA A 93 16.68 3.89 -2.42
CA ALA A 93 15.67 4.94 -2.40
C ALA A 93 16.01 6.08 -3.38
N SER A 94 17.28 6.50 -3.45
CA SER A 94 17.77 7.47 -4.43
C SER A 94 17.64 6.97 -5.87
N ASN A 95 17.97 5.70 -6.14
CA ASN A 95 17.82 5.09 -7.46
C ASN A 95 16.35 4.95 -7.87
N ILE A 96 15.44 4.74 -6.92
CA ILE A 96 14.00 4.77 -7.21
C ILE A 96 13.57 6.18 -7.60
N SER A 97 14.00 7.20 -6.82
CA SER A 97 13.69 8.60 -7.11
C SER A 97 14.28 9.11 -8.43
N SER A 98 15.37 8.51 -8.93
CA SER A 98 15.93 8.84 -10.24
C SER A 98 15.20 8.18 -11.41
N LEU A 99 14.46 7.10 -11.16
CA LEU A 99 13.64 6.41 -12.16
C LEU A 99 12.22 6.97 -12.21
N VAL A 100 11.60 7.17 -11.04
CA VAL A 100 10.23 7.62 -10.85
C VAL A 100 10.24 8.72 -9.81
N ASN A 101 9.44 9.79 -9.97
CA ASN A 101 9.43 10.93 -9.06
C ASN A 101 8.83 10.59 -7.67
N VAL A 102 9.58 9.83 -6.88
CA VAL A 102 9.27 9.41 -5.52
C VAL A 102 9.99 10.33 -4.53
N LYS A 103 9.24 10.83 -3.55
CA LYS A 103 9.72 11.64 -2.45
C LYS A 103 9.61 10.88 -1.14
N TRP A 104 10.54 11.10 -0.23
CA TRP A 104 10.71 10.29 0.97
C TRP A 104 10.52 11.10 2.25
N PHE A 105 9.91 10.47 3.25
CA PHE A 105 10.02 10.84 4.65
C PHE A 105 10.72 9.72 5.42
N ILE A 106 11.56 10.06 6.38
CA ILE A 106 12.30 9.06 7.18
C ILE A 106 12.05 9.26 8.67
N GLY A 107 11.86 8.17 9.40
CA GLY A 107 11.76 8.15 10.85
C GLY A 107 13.13 8.25 11.53
N LEU A 108 13.23 9.12 12.53
CA LEU A 108 14.38 9.18 13.41
C LEU A 108 14.17 8.24 14.61
N PRO A 109 15.19 7.50 15.06
CA PRO A 109 15.07 6.67 16.24
C PRO A 109 14.90 7.54 17.49
N PHE A 110 13.77 7.36 18.21
CA PHE A 110 13.40 8.21 19.35
C PHE A 110 13.28 7.41 20.67
N ASN A 111 13.67 6.14 20.69
CA ASN A 111 13.59 5.31 21.89
C ASN A 111 14.59 5.68 23.02
N ASP A 112 15.70 6.35 22.72
CA ASP A 112 16.76 6.73 23.66
C ASP A 112 17.07 8.22 23.47
N SER A 113 16.52 9.04 24.37
CA SER A 113 16.70 10.49 24.40
C SER A 113 18.02 10.93 25.06
N SER A 114 18.82 9.99 25.57
CA SER A 114 20.17 10.28 26.07
C SER A 114 21.25 10.08 25.00
N ASN A 115 21.05 9.16 24.05
CA ASN A 115 21.99 8.87 22.96
C ASN A 115 21.29 8.92 21.59
N TRP A 116 21.16 10.12 21.03
CA TRP A 116 20.54 10.33 19.73
C TRP A 116 21.31 9.65 18.59
N ARG A 117 20.65 8.71 17.91
CA ARG A 117 21.21 7.97 16.77
C ARG A 117 20.88 8.67 15.46
N LEU A 118 21.65 9.70 15.12
CA LEU A 118 21.37 10.58 13.98
C LEU A 118 21.96 10.13 12.64
N ALA A 119 22.67 9.01 12.58
CA ALA A 119 23.26 8.52 11.33
C ALA A 119 22.23 8.35 10.18
N ILE A 120 20.98 8.01 10.50
CA ILE A 120 19.87 7.94 9.53
C ILE A 120 19.56 9.31 8.93
N ALA A 121 19.59 10.37 9.74
CA ALA A 121 19.40 11.75 9.28
C ALA A 121 20.58 12.22 8.41
N GLU A 122 21.80 11.88 8.82
CA GLU A 122 23.04 12.23 8.11
C GLU A 122 23.05 11.62 6.70
N TYR A 123 22.94 10.29 6.59
CA TYR A 123 22.91 9.60 5.30
C TYR A 123 21.66 9.94 4.49
N GLY A 124 20.52 10.13 5.16
CA GLY A 124 19.28 10.52 4.50
C GLY A 124 19.41 11.86 3.77
N GLN A 125 19.99 12.88 4.41
CA GLN A 125 20.21 14.17 3.75
C GLN A 125 21.34 14.12 2.72
N GLU A 126 22.43 13.41 3.02
CA GLU A 126 23.59 13.29 2.13
C GLU A 126 23.25 12.57 0.82
N ILE A 127 22.46 11.49 0.86
CA ILE A 127 22.19 10.63 -0.30
C ILE A 127 20.89 10.99 -1.01
N LEU A 128 19.80 11.25 -0.29
CA LEU A 128 18.50 11.55 -0.93
C LEU A 128 18.39 13.01 -1.35
N GLY A 129 19.14 13.92 -0.72
CA GLY A 129 19.11 15.36 -1.00
C GLY A 129 17.68 15.92 -1.03
N ASP A 130 17.31 16.55 -2.13
CA ASP A 130 15.99 17.16 -2.34
C ASP A 130 14.84 16.16 -2.42
N ASN A 131 15.12 14.86 -2.57
CA ASN A 131 14.08 13.83 -2.52
C ASN A 131 13.66 13.47 -1.10
N LEU A 132 14.39 13.89 -0.07
CA LEU A 132 13.97 13.79 1.33
C LEU A 132 13.18 15.05 1.71
N LEU A 133 11.87 14.90 1.94
CA LEU A 133 10.97 16.00 2.31
C LEU A 133 11.01 16.32 3.80
N GLY A 134 11.15 15.30 4.66
CA GLY A 134 11.19 15.52 6.09
C GLY A 134 11.56 14.29 6.92
N MET A 135 11.90 14.56 8.17
CA MET A 135 12.39 13.60 9.14
C MET A 135 11.46 13.56 10.35
N GLN A 136 10.80 12.42 10.58
CA GLN A 136 9.86 12.25 11.67
C GLN A 136 10.57 12.11 13.01
N ALA A 137 10.17 12.94 13.97
CA ALA A 137 10.68 12.95 15.34
C ALA A 137 9.68 12.25 16.27
N GLY A 138 9.78 10.93 16.35
CA GLY A 138 8.89 10.07 17.13
C GLY A 138 7.65 9.61 16.36
N ASN A 139 7.26 8.36 16.58
CA ASN A 139 6.05 7.72 16.06
C ASN A 139 5.13 7.41 17.25
N GLU A 140 3.93 7.97 17.24
CA GLU A 140 2.89 7.72 18.26
C GLU A 140 3.42 7.86 19.69
N PRO A 141 4.01 9.03 20.06
CA PRO A 141 4.59 9.23 21.39
C PRO A 141 3.55 9.10 22.52
N ASP A 142 2.26 9.28 22.21
CA ASP A 142 1.15 9.04 23.13
C ASP A 142 1.07 7.59 23.61
N LEU A 143 1.54 6.63 22.80
CA LEU A 143 1.52 5.21 23.14
C LEU A 143 2.81 4.73 23.84
N TYR A 144 3.80 5.60 24.08
CA TYR A 144 5.08 5.18 24.65
C TYR A 144 4.98 4.60 26.07
N ALA A 145 4.13 5.18 26.92
CA ALA A 145 3.86 4.67 28.26
C ALA A 145 3.18 3.29 28.18
N ARG A 146 2.14 3.17 27.33
CA ARG A 146 1.40 1.93 27.08
C ARG A 146 2.28 0.80 26.56
N HIS A 147 3.25 1.13 25.71
CA HIS A 147 4.22 0.19 25.16
C HIS A 147 5.44 -0.05 26.06
N LYS A 148 5.49 0.55 27.25
CA LYS A 148 6.60 0.44 28.22
C LYS A 148 7.94 0.85 27.60
N SER A 149 7.90 1.77 26.63
CA SER A 149 9.09 2.41 26.05
C SER A 149 9.50 3.64 26.86
N ARG A 150 8.56 4.22 27.61
CA ARG A 150 8.77 5.28 28.60
C ARG A 150 8.06 4.91 29.91
N PRO A 151 8.39 5.58 31.03
CA PRO A 151 7.66 5.42 32.29
C PRO A 151 6.16 5.74 32.13
N GLU A 152 5.32 5.20 33.02
CA GLU A 152 3.87 5.45 32.99
C GLU A 152 3.50 6.93 33.20
N SER A 153 4.40 7.73 33.78
CA SER A 153 4.22 9.17 33.98
C SER A 153 4.52 10.01 32.74
N TYR A 154 5.00 9.41 31.64
CA TYR A 154 5.40 10.14 30.44
C TYR A 154 4.21 10.82 29.78
N GLY A 155 4.29 12.13 29.62
CA GLY A 155 3.22 12.97 29.09
C GLY A 155 3.67 13.94 27.98
N PRO A 156 2.74 14.79 27.49
CA PRO A 156 3.02 15.74 26.42
C PRO A 156 4.19 16.70 26.69
N TYR A 157 4.36 17.13 27.96
CA TYR A 157 5.48 17.99 28.35
C TYR A 157 6.84 17.28 28.32
N ASP A 158 6.88 15.98 28.58
CA ASP A 158 8.11 15.20 28.43
C ASP A 158 8.49 15.07 26.96
N TYR A 159 7.51 14.81 26.09
CA TYR A 159 7.71 14.80 24.64
C TYR A 159 8.19 16.16 24.11
N PHE A 160 7.62 17.27 24.60
CA PHE A 160 8.11 18.61 24.29
C PHE A 160 9.60 18.77 24.62
N GLY A 161 10.03 18.31 25.81
CA GLY A 161 11.42 18.34 26.23
C GLY A 161 12.33 17.50 25.33
N GLU A 162 11.94 16.25 25.02
CA GLU A 162 12.73 15.37 24.15
C GLU A 162 12.88 15.94 22.72
N ILE A 163 11.87 16.65 22.20
CA ILE A 163 11.97 17.34 20.92
C ILE A 163 12.93 18.53 20.99
N ALA A 164 12.91 19.29 22.08
CA ALA A 164 13.88 20.37 22.29
C ALA A 164 15.33 19.82 22.31
N ASP A 165 15.55 18.73 23.03
CA ASP A 165 16.86 18.06 23.12
C ASP A 165 17.31 17.53 21.75
N LEU A 166 16.41 16.89 20.99
CA LEU A 166 16.71 16.42 19.64
C LEU A 166 17.11 17.58 18.72
N ILE A 167 16.37 18.70 18.75
CA ILE A 167 16.67 19.88 17.94
C ILE A 167 18.05 20.43 18.28
N GLU A 168 18.41 20.50 19.57
CA GLU A 168 19.71 20.98 20.01
C GLU A 168 20.85 20.12 19.46
N VAL A 169 20.70 18.79 19.49
CA VAL A 169 21.73 17.87 18.97
C VAL A 169 21.82 17.94 17.44
N ILE A 170 20.68 18.05 16.74
CA ILE A 170 20.66 18.29 15.29
C ILE A 170 21.37 19.61 14.95
N ASP A 171 21.17 20.65 15.75
CA ASP A 171 21.76 21.97 15.47
C ASP A 171 23.27 22.00 15.59
N ARG A 172 23.84 21.16 16.47
CA ARG A 172 25.30 21.00 16.62
C ARG A 172 25.92 20.06 15.59
N ASN A 173 25.12 19.36 14.77
CA ASN A 173 25.60 18.39 13.80
C ASN A 173 25.66 18.97 12.39
N ASP A 174 26.86 19.34 11.94
CA ASP A 174 27.09 19.92 10.61
C ASP A 174 26.79 18.97 9.44
N ARG A 175 26.67 17.65 9.70
CA ARG A 175 26.27 16.66 8.68
C ARG A 175 24.77 16.72 8.37
N ILE A 176 23.99 17.50 9.12
CA ILE A 176 22.55 17.68 8.94
C ILE A 176 22.28 19.15 8.54
N PRO A 177 22.47 19.51 7.26
CA PRO A 177 22.38 20.90 6.82
C PRO A 177 20.94 21.45 6.84
N ARG A 178 19.94 20.64 6.48
CA ARG A 178 18.52 21.06 6.47
C ARG A 178 17.90 20.78 7.82
N LYS A 179 17.69 21.86 8.56
CA LYS A 179 17.32 21.89 9.98
C LYS A 179 15.81 22.10 10.22
N ASN A 180 15.12 22.59 9.20
CA ASN A 180 13.71 22.98 9.21
C ASN A 180 12.77 21.94 8.58
N ILE A 181 13.19 20.67 8.53
CA ILE A 181 12.43 19.60 7.88
C ILE A 181 11.93 18.52 8.86
N LEU A 182 11.80 18.85 10.15
CA LEU A 182 11.27 17.90 11.13
C LEU A 182 9.76 17.69 10.96
N ILE A 183 9.29 16.50 11.29
CA ILE A 183 7.88 16.13 11.23
C ILE A 183 7.45 15.64 12.61
N ALA A 184 6.43 16.28 13.17
CA ALA A 184 5.92 16.03 14.52
C ALA A 184 4.48 16.57 14.63
N PRO A 185 3.68 16.16 15.62
CA PRO A 185 3.96 15.17 16.66
C PRO A 185 3.66 13.71 16.30
N SER A 186 2.95 13.46 15.19
CA SER A 186 2.62 12.11 14.72
C SER A 186 1.92 11.24 15.79
N LEU A 187 0.92 11.81 16.47
CA LEU A 187 0.15 11.12 17.52
C LEU A 187 -0.78 10.06 16.94
N ALA A 188 -0.95 8.93 17.64
CA ALA A 188 -1.99 7.93 17.31
C ALA A 188 -3.41 8.40 17.68
N THR A 189 -3.51 9.47 18.49
CA THR A 189 -4.75 9.94 19.09
C THR A 189 -5.42 8.86 19.96
N GLY A 190 -4.59 8.06 20.65
CA GLY A 190 -5.04 6.96 21.48
C GLY A 190 -5.13 7.35 22.95
N ASP A 191 -3.99 7.71 23.55
CA ASP A 191 -3.90 8.12 24.96
C ASP A 191 -3.94 9.64 25.13
N TRP A 192 -3.48 10.39 24.13
CA TRP A 192 -3.49 11.86 24.10
C TRP A 192 -4.38 12.36 22.97
N VAL A 193 -4.93 13.55 23.13
CA VAL A 193 -5.54 14.30 22.02
C VAL A 193 -4.57 15.38 21.52
N PRO A 194 -4.69 15.84 20.26
CA PRO A 194 -3.81 16.88 19.72
C PRO A 194 -3.72 18.14 20.60
N GLU A 195 -4.85 18.54 21.19
CA GLU A 195 -4.95 19.67 22.11
C GLU A 195 -3.97 19.57 23.29
N ASP A 196 -3.73 18.37 23.83
CA ASP A 196 -2.81 18.16 24.96
C ASP A 196 -1.37 18.56 24.58
N VAL A 197 -0.97 18.36 23.32
CA VAL A 197 0.35 18.76 22.82
C VAL A 197 0.37 20.26 22.50
N TRP A 198 -0.71 20.81 21.95
CA TRP A 198 -0.80 22.24 21.64
C TRP A 198 -0.73 23.10 22.91
N ASP A 199 -1.36 22.66 24.00
CA ASP A 199 -1.38 23.35 25.30
C ASP A 199 0.01 23.42 25.96
N THR A 200 0.97 22.59 25.55
CA THR A 200 2.37 22.69 26.00
C THR A 200 3.12 23.89 25.40
N GLY A 201 2.56 24.52 24.35
CA GLY A 201 3.25 25.54 23.56
C GLY A 201 4.15 24.97 22.45
N PHE A 202 3.93 23.71 22.05
CA PHE A 202 4.73 22.99 21.05
C PHE A 202 4.90 23.75 19.73
N LEU A 203 3.80 24.20 19.12
CA LEU A 203 3.84 24.86 17.81
C LEU A 203 4.54 26.22 17.86
N PRO A 204 4.20 27.15 18.78
CA PRO A 204 4.97 28.39 18.93
C PRO A 204 6.47 28.18 19.15
N ALA A 205 6.87 27.12 19.85
CA ALA A 205 8.28 26.83 20.14
C ALA A 205 9.03 26.25 18.93
N PHE A 206 8.39 25.37 18.15
CA PHE A 206 9.10 24.54 17.16
C PHE A 206 8.66 24.74 15.70
N GLN A 207 7.68 25.59 15.39
CA GLN A 207 7.17 25.78 14.02
C GLN A 207 8.24 26.06 12.96
N ASP A 208 9.32 26.76 13.30
CA ASP A 208 10.43 27.07 12.37
C ASP A 208 11.26 25.84 12.01
N ARG A 209 11.17 24.79 12.84
CA ARG A 209 11.87 23.51 12.67
C ARG A 209 11.02 22.48 11.94
N LEU A 210 9.70 22.68 11.90
CA LEU A 210 8.76 21.73 11.33
C LEU A 210 8.55 21.96 9.83
N TYR A 211 8.61 20.88 9.06
CA TYR A 211 8.12 20.82 7.69
C TYR A 211 6.58 20.81 7.67
N ALA A 212 5.98 19.92 8.46
CA ALA A 212 4.55 19.67 8.49
C ALA A 212 4.09 19.25 9.89
N VAL A 213 2.82 19.50 10.19
CA VAL A 213 2.13 18.96 11.36
C VAL A 213 1.52 17.62 10.98
N THR A 214 1.73 16.60 11.80
CA THR A 214 1.30 15.23 11.48
C THR A 214 0.48 14.56 12.54
N MET A 215 -0.47 13.74 12.10
CA MET A 215 -1.27 12.83 12.92
C MET A 215 -1.29 11.43 12.32
N GLU A 216 -1.53 10.43 13.16
CA GLU A 216 -1.66 9.03 12.82
C GLU A 216 -3.00 8.54 13.40
N HIS A 217 -3.84 7.88 12.61
CA HIS A 217 -5.13 7.41 13.11
C HIS A 217 -5.63 6.21 12.32
N TYR A 218 -6.13 5.21 13.03
CA TYR A 218 -6.87 4.09 12.45
C TYR A 218 -8.26 4.05 13.10
N PRO A 219 -9.35 3.91 12.31
CA PRO A 219 -10.71 3.96 12.85
C PRO A 219 -11.02 2.76 13.75
N ASN A 220 -10.28 1.67 13.62
CA ASN A 220 -10.47 0.45 14.40
C ASN A 220 -9.15 -0.33 14.52
N ASN A 221 -9.13 -1.37 15.35
CA ASN A 221 -7.95 -2.18 15.63
C ASN A 221 -8.27 -3.68 15.63
N ASN A 222 -7.45 -4.49 14.94
CA ASN A 222 -7.56 -5.95 14.98
C ASN A 222 -6.52 -6.58 15.95
N CYS A 223 -6.13 -5.83 16.98
CA CYS A 223 -5.01 -6.21 17.85
C CYS A 223 -5.29 -7.44 18.72
N PHE A 224 -6.56 -7.68 19.07
CA PHE A 224 -6.92 -8.85 19.87
C PHE A 224 -6.72 -10.15 19.08
N ALA A 225 -7.17 -10.21 17.82
CA ALA A 225 -7.00 -11.41 17.00
C ALA A 225 -5.52 -11.70 16.69
N GLN A 226 -4.72 -10.66 16.51
CA GLN A 226 -3.32 -10.79 16.12
C GLN A 226 -2.35 -11.00 17.29
N PHE A 227 -2.62 -10.35 18.43
CA PHE A 227 -1.69 -10.28 19.57
C PHE A 227 -2.33 -10.62 20.92
N GLY A 228 -3.65 -10.85 20.98
CA GLY A 228 -4.36 -11.10 22.24
C GLY A 228 -4.52 -9.87 23.13
N VAL A 229 -4.32 -8.67 22.59
CA VAL A 229 -4.38 -7.40 23.33
C VAL A 229 -5.64 -6.62 22.94
N GLY A 230 -6.35 -6.08 23.92
CA GLY A 230 -7.58 -5.31 23.72
C GLY A 230 -8.84 -6.18 23.75
N SER A 231 -9.87 -5.77 23.03
CA SER A 231 -11.15 -6.48 22.95
C SER A 231 -11.31 -7.19 21.59
N PRO A 232 -11.97 -8.37 21.55
CA PRO A 232 -12.32 -9.02 20.30
C PRO A 232 -13.23 -8.11 19.47
N GLN A 233 -12.95 -8.03 18.17
CA GLN A 233 -13.73 -7.28 17.20
C GLN A 233 -14.35 -8.27 16.20
N ASP A 234 -15.61 -8.08 15.85
CA ASP A 234 -16.29 -8.87 14.83
C ASP A 234 -16.24 -8.13 13.48
N PRO A 235 -15.48 -8.62 12.48
CA PRO A 235 -15.43 -7.99 11.16
C PRO A 235 -16.80 -7.89 10.48
N GLN A 236 -17.70 -8.84 10.69
CA GLN A 236 -19.01 -8.82 10.03
C GLN A 236 -19.89 -7.70 10.59
N ALA A 237 -19.81 -7.46 11.89
CA ALA A 237 -20.52 -6.36 12.56
C ALA A 237 -19.90 -5.00 12.25
N ASN A 238 -18.57 -4.95 12.07
CA ASN A 238 -17.85 -3.72 11.77
C ASN A 238 -17.96 -3.30 10.29
N PHE A 239 -18.14 -4.23 9.35
CA PHE A 239 -18.09 -3.89 7.93
C PHE A 239 -19.08 -2.78 7.50
N PRO A 240 -20.37 -2.78 7.93
CA PRO A 240 -21.30 -1.71 7.59
C PRO A 240 -20.87 -0.32 8.07
N THR A 241 -20.08 -0.21 9.14
CA THR A 241 -19.64 1.10 9.64
C THR A 241 -18.65 1.78 8.70
N TYR A 242 -17.99 1.04 7.80
CA TYR A 242 -17.09 1.58 6.78
C TYR A 242 -17.83 2.04 5.52
N LEU A 243 -19.07 1.59 5.31
CA LEU A 243 -19.86 1.82 4.08
C LEU A 243 -20.83 3.00 4.25
N THR A 244 -20.42 4.00 5.02
CA THR A 244 -21.22 5.21 5.26
C THR A 244 -20.31 6.42 5.23
N HIS A 245 -20.82 7.52 4.68
CA HIS A 245 -20.11 8.79 4.60
C HIS A 245 -19.75 9.37 5.97
N ASN A 246 -20.60 9.12 6.98
CA ASN A 246 -20.30 9.47 8.37
C ASN A 246 -18.98 8.88 8.86
N ALA A 247 -18.54 7.72 8.35
CA ALA A 247 -17.27 7.13 8.73
C ALA A 247 -16.10 8.07 8.44
N GLY A 248 -16.08 8.72 7.28
CA GLY A 248 -15.05 9.69 6.92
C GLY A 248 -15.17 11.00 7.69
N ILE A 249 -16.40 11.51 7.84
CA ILE A 249 -16.69 12.78 8.54
C ILE A 249 -16.24 12.72 9.99
N GLU A 250 -16.65 11.67 10.71
CA GLU A 250 -16.39 11.55 12.15
C GLU A 250 -14.89 11.41 12.45
N LEU A 251 -14.12 10.75 11.57
CA LEU A 251 -12.67 10.65 11.71
C LEU A 251 -11.98 12.01 11.53
N CYS A 252 -12.40 12.78 10.52
CA CYS A 252 -11.81 14.09 10.27
C CYS A 252 -12.22 15.13 11.32
N ARG A 253 -13.41 14.97 11.93
CA ARG A 253 -13.97 15.90 12.92
C ARG A 253 -13.04 16.16 14.09
N LEU A 254 -12.29 15.15 14.53
CA LEU A 254 -11.32 15.25 15.63
C LEU A 254 -10.18 16.23 15.33
N TYR A 255 -9.89 16.49 14.05
CA TYR A 255 -8.71 17.24 13.63
C TYR A 255 -9.02 18.62 13.05
N LEU A 256 -10.28 19.07 13.04
CA LEU A 256 -10.67 20.36 12.46
C LEU A 256 -9.96 21.54 13.13
N ASN A 257 -9.77 21.47 14.45
CA ASN A 257 -9.03 22.50 15.19
C ASN A 257 -7.54 22.50 14.79
N THR A 258 -6.91 21.32 14.74
CA THR A 258 -5.52 21.17 14.29
C THR A 258 -5.32 21.64 12.86
N ALA A 259 -6.26 21.35 11.95
CA ALA A 259 -6.21 21.79 10.57
C ALA A 259 -6.23 23.32 10.45
N ARG A 260 -7.10 23.99 11.23
CA ARG A 260 -7.11 25.47 11.33
C ARG A 260 -5.77 26.00 11.84
N ILE A 261 -5.24 25.43 12.92
CA ILE A 261 -3.97 25.88 13.51
C ILE A 261 -2.82 25.71 12.50
N ALA A 262 -2.75 24.58 11.79
CA ALA A 262 -1.73 24.33 10.78
C ALA A 262 -1.78 25.35 9.63
N GLN A 263 -2.98 25.79 9.22
CA GLN A 263 -3.15 26.87 8.25
C GLN A 263 -2.66 28.22 8.79
N GLU A 264 -2.95 28.55 10.06
CA GLU A 264 -2.53 29.80 10.70
C GLU A 264 -1.00 29.94 10.76
N ILE A 265 -0.29 28.83 10.97
CA ILE A 265 1.19 28.79 10.96
C ILE A 265 1.78 28.51 9.57
N ASN A 266 0.94 28.43 8.53
CA ASN A 266 1.31 28.14 7.15
C ASN A 266 2.16 26.85 7.00
N LYS A 267 1.75 25.78 7.68
CA LYS A 267 2.36 24.45 7.58
C LYS A 267 1.37 23.44 6.98
N PRO A 268 1.84 22.52 6.13
CA PRO A 268 1.03 21.38 5.69
C PRO A 268 0.55 20.56 6.89
N PHE A 269 -0.69 20.12 6.83
CA PHE A 269 -1.24 19.16 7.78
C PHE A 269 -1.40 17.80 7.10
N ILE A 270 -0.72 16.77 7.62
CA ILE A 270 -0.59 15.49 6.93
C ILE A 270 -1.07 14.36 7.83
N MET A 271 -1.98 13.53 7.32
CA MET A 271 -2.30 12.25 7.94
C MET A 271 -1.16 11.27 7.60
N PHE A 272 -0.22 11.15 8.52
CA PHE A 272 1.08 10.53 8.30
C PHE A 272 1.05 9.01 8.40
N GLU A 273 0.03 8.47 9.07
CA GLU A 273 -0.34 7.06 9.04
C GLU A 273 -1.83 6.89 9.16
N THR A 274 -2.42 6.13 8.25
CA THR A 274 -3.79 5.65 8.40
C THR A 274 -4.00 4.41 7.56
N ASN A 275 -4.97 3.59 7.95
CA ASN A 275 -5.60 2.62 7.07
C ASN A 275 -6.94 2.15 7.70
N THR A 276 -7.60 1.17 7.09
CA THR A 276 -8.88 0.62 7.56
C THR A 276 -8.87 0.14 9.02
N ALA A 277 -7.82 -0.54 9.47
CA ALA A 277 -7.66 -0.89 10.89
C ALA A 277 -6.20 -1.16 11.24
N SER A 278 -5.81 -0.85 12.47
CA SER A 278 -4.45 -1.13 12.98
C SER A 278 -4.23 -2.63 13.22
N CYS A 279 -3.00 -3.01 13.57
CA CYS A 279 -2.60 -4.40 13.81
C CYS A 279 -2.76 -5.36 12.61
N GLY A 280 -2.68 -4.83 11.39
CA GLY A 280 -2.68 -5.63 10.16
C GLY A 280 -4.01 -5.67 9.41
N GLY A 281 -5.05 -5.01 9.92
CA GLY A 281 -6.35 -4.92 9.25
C GLY A 281 -7.27 -6.12 9.52
N PHE A 282 -8.49 -6.02 9.00
CA PHE A 282 -9.50 -7.07 9.09
C PHE A 282 -9.61 -7.84 7.77
N PRO A 283 -9.49 -9.18 7.77
CA PRO A 283 -9.80 -9.97 6.59
C PRO A 283 -11.28 -9.80 6.23
N GLY A 284 -11.58 -9.47 4.97
CA GLY A 284 -12.96 -9.24 4.50
C GLY A 284 -13.40 -7.78 4.49
N ILE A 285 -12.77 -6.92 5.29
CA ILE A 285 -12.98 -5.46 5.21
C ILE A 285 -11.80 -4.83 4.48
N SER A 286 -10.59 -4.99 5.01
CA SER A 286 -9.40 -4.28 4.54
C SER A 286 -8.95 -4.66 3.13
N ASP A 287 -9.35 -5.85 2.64
CA ASP A 287 -9.03 -6.38 1.32
C ASP A 287 -10.21 -6.37 0.34
N SER A 288 -11.32 -5.70 0.69
CA SER A 288 -12.54 -5.66 -0.12
C SER A 288 -12.71 -4.37 -0.91
N TYR A 289 -13.58 -4.39 -1.91
CA TYR A 289 -13.99 -3.23 -2.69
C TYR A 289 -14.54 -2.09 -1.81
N GLY A 290 -15.24 -2.44 -0.73
CA GLY A 290 -15.73 -1.49 0.27
C GLY A 290 -14.61 -0.67 0.91
N ALA A 291 -13.42 -1.26 1.14
CA ALA A 291 -12.26 -0.50 1.60
C ALA A 291 -11.71 0.47 0.53
N ALA A 292 -11.85 0.15 -0.77
CA ALA A 292 -11.47 1.06 -1.84
C ALA A 292 -12.39 2.30 -1.86
N LEU A 293 -13.71 2.08 -1.76
CA LEU A 293 -14.70 3.15 -1.67
C LEU A 293 -14.52 3.98 -0.39
N TRP A 294 -14.34 3.33 0.76
CA TRP A 294 -14.04 4.01 2.02
C TRP A 294 -12.76 4.85 1.93
N GLY A 295 -11.69 4.31 1.36
CA GLY A 295 -10.41 5.02 1.22
C GLY A 295 -10.51 6.24 0.32
N LEU A 296 -11.38 6.22 -0.69
CA LEU A 296 -11.67 7.36 -1.56
C LEU A 296 -12.45 8.44 -0.82
N ASP A 297 -13.56 8.08 -0.19
CA ASP A 297 -14.41 9.01 0.54
C ASP A 297 -13.66 9.64 1.72
N TYR A 298 -12.94 8.83 2.51
CA TYR A 298 -12.11 9.33 3.59
C TYR A 298 -10.97 10.24 3.08
N GLY A 299 -10.34 9.89 1.94
CA GLY A 299 -9.34 10.73 1.28
C GLY A 299 -9.87 12.09 0.86
N MET A 300 -11.06 12.13 0.25
CA MET A 300 -11.75 13.36 -0.13
C MET A 300 -12.18 14.18 1.09
N GLN A 301 -12.66 13.53 2.14
CA GLN A 301 -13.07 14.20 3.37
C GLN A 301 -11.89 14.81 4.12
N MET A 302 -10.72 14.15 4.10
CA MET A 302 -9.48 14.72 4.63
C MET A 302 -9.10 15.98 3.84
N ALA A 303 -9.14 15.94 2.51
CA ALA A 303 -8.86 17.11 1.69
C ALA A 303 -9.88 18.25 1.92
N TYR A 304 -11.16 17.94 2.10
CA TYR A 304 -12.19 18.92 2.50
C TYR A 304 -11.90 19.52 3.89
N SER A 305 -11.32 18.73 4.79
CA SER A 305 -10.91 19.15 6.13
C SER A 305 -9.52 19.79 6.18
N ASN A 306 -9.00 20.25 5.04
CA ASN A 306 -7.70 20.93 4.90
C ASN A 306 -6.45 20.10 5.21
N PHE A 307 -6.52 18.77 5.09
CA PHE A 307 -5.31 17.96 5.03
C PHE A 307 -4.62 18.15 3.68
N SER A 308 -3.31 18.37 3.70
CA SER A 308 -2.50 18.51 2.50
C SER A 308 -2.19 17.14 1.88
N ASN A 309 -1.95 16.12 2.69
CA ASN A 309 -1.63 14.77 2.23
C ASN A 309 -2.12 13.70 3.22
N ALA A 310 -2.33 12.49 2.72
CA ALA A 310 -2.61 11.31 3.53
C ALA A 310 -1.75 10.12 3.08
N LEU A 311 -1.17 9.40 4.03
CA LEU A 311 -0.27 8.28 3.78
C LEU A 311 -0.93 6.99 4.26
N LEU A 312 -1.46 6.21 3.31
CA LEU A 312 -1.94 4.86 3.59
C LEU A 312 -0.79 3.96 4.02
N HIS A 313 -0.91 3.35 5.20
CA HIS A 313 0.10 2.42 5.69
C HIS A 313 0.08 1.13 4.87
N VAL A 314 1.26 0.68 4.48
CA VAL A 314 1.50 -0.60 3.83
C VAL A 314 2.39 -1.38 4.76
N GLY A 315 1.88 -2.52 5.21
CA GLY A 315 2.52 -3.48 6.08
C GLY A 315 3.28 -4.59 5.34
N GLY A 316 3.97 -5.44 6.09
CA GLY A 316 4.59 -6.67 5.56
C GLY A 316 3.58 -7.70 4.99
N GLN A 317 4.08 -8.88 4.60
CA GLN A 317 3.36 -9.89 3.79
C GLN A 317 2.02 -10.44 4.35
N ASN A 318 1.73 -10.22 5.64
CA ASN A 318 0.54 -10.76 6.34
C ASN A 318 -0.44 -9.65 6.77
N VAL A 319 -0.47 -8.53 6.06
CA VAL A 319 -1.32 -7.37 6.36
C VAL A 319 -2.41 -7.24 5.30
N PHE A 320 -3.66 -7.21 5.73
CA PHE A 320 -4.84 -7.24 4.86
C PHE A 320 -5.12 -5.90 4.19
N TYR A 321 -4.70 -4.79 4.80
CA TYR A 321 -4.93 -3.44 4.28
C TYR A 321 -3.86 -2.95 3.28
N ASN A 322 -2.95 -3.82 2.86
CA ASN A 322 -1.85 -3.44 1.98
C ASN A 322 -2.36 -2.97 0.62
N SER A 323 -2.00 -1.75 0.21
CA SER A 323 -2.28 -1.26 -1.15
C SER A 323 -1.61 -2.15 -2.21
N PHE A 324 -0.42 -2.66 -1.91
CA PHE A 324 0.21 -3.71 -2.69
C PHE A 324 1.08 -4.54 -1.75
N ALA A 325 1.19 -5.82 -2.04
CA ALA A 325 2.05 -6.70 -1.28
C ALA A 325 2.67 -7.74 -2.20
N ARG A 326 3.97 -7.97 -2.01
CA ARG A 326 4.60 -9.22 -2.40
C ARG A 326 4.22 -10.29 -1.39
N ILE A 327 3.08 -10.92 -1.62
CA ILE A 327 2.62 -12.07 -0.83
C ILE A 327 3.30 -13.30 -1.46
N ALA A 328 4.46 -13.69 -0.93
CA ALA A 328 4.87 -15.09 -1.08
C ALA A 328 3.98 -15.86 -0.10
N PRO A 329 3.19 -16.86 -0.52
CA PRO A 329 2.44 -17.66 0.43
C PRO A 329 3.41 -18.20 1.52
N PRO A 330 2.97 -18.35 2.79
CA PRO A 330 3.79 -18.96 3.85
C PRO A 330 4.22 -20.40 3.53
N THR A 331 3.70 -20.97 2.44
CA THR A 331 4.00 -22.29 1.95
C THR A 331 5.11 -22.21 0.89
N ASN A 332 5.95 -23.24 0.81
CA ASN A 332 7.00 -23.42 -0.21
C ASN A 332 6.45 -23.56 -1.66
N GLN A 333 5.23 -23.11 -1.96
CA GLN A 333 4.47 -23.59 -3.10
C GLN A 333 4.61 -22.79 -4.39
N THR A 334 5.07 -21.53 -4.43
CA THR A 334 5.31 -20.85 -5.72
C THR A 334 6.37 -19.74 -5.69
N ASN A 335 7.36 -19.86 -6.58
CA ASN A 335 8.40 -18.84 -6.84
C ASN A 335 8.11 -17.97 -8.08
N PHE A 336 6.88 -18.05 -8.62
CA PHE A 336 6.45 -17.32 -9.82
C PHE A 336 5.24 -16.45 -9.48
N ASN A 337 5.23 -15.21 -9.97
CA ASN A 337 4.24 -14.14 -9.75
C ASN A 337 3.79 -13.98 -8.28
N GLN A 338 4.48 -13.11 -7.53
CA GLN A 338 4.31 -13.01 -6.07
C GLN A 338 3.61 -11.73 -5.60
N TRP A 339 3.13 -10.89 -6.52
CA TRP A 339 2.54 -9.58 -6.18
C TRP A 339 1.02 -9.61 -6.26
N THR A 340 0.40 -8.94 -5.31
CA THR A 340 -1.05 -8.69 -5.25
C THR A 340 -1.27 -7.22 -4.99
N VAL A 341 -2.20 -6.61 -5.72
CA VAL A 341 -2.70 -5.26 -5.47
C VAL A 341 -3.90 -5.40 -4.54
N GLY A 342 -3.88 -4.67 -3.42
CA GLY A 342 -5.03 -4.54 -2.55
C GLY A 342 -6.00 -3.50 -3.08
N SER A 343 -7.26 -3.60 -2.65
CA SER A 343 -8.34 -2.72 -3.08
C SER A 343 -8.04 -1.24 -2.82
N VAL A 344 -7.42 -0.91 -1.69
CA VAL A 344 -7.07 0.48 -1.32
C VAL A 344 -6.03 1.15 -2.23
N TYR A 345 -5.32 0.40 -3.09
CA TYR A 345 -4.47 1.01 -4.11
C TYR A 345 -5.28 1.68 -5.22
N TYR A 346 -6.44 1.13 -5.57
CA TYR A 346 -7.35 1.79 -6.50
C TYR A 346 -7.76 3.16 -5.97
N SER A 347 -7.98 3.29 -4.65
CA SER A 347 -8.23 4.58 -4.01
C SER A 347 -7.07 5.56 -4.21
N ALA A 348 -5.84 5.14 -3.96
CA ALA A 348 -4.66 5.99 -4.15
C ALA A 348 -4.48 6.41 -5.63
N LEU A 349 -4.70 5.48 -6.56
CA LEU A 349 -4.62 5.74 -8.00
C LEU A 349 -5.66 6.77 -8.45
N ILE A 350 -6.90 6.60 -8.02
CA ILE A 350 -8.02 7.48 -8.39
C ILE A 350 -7.88 8.84 -7.70
N MET A 351 -7.43 8.90 -6.44
CA MET A 351 -7.13 10.18 -5.78
C MET A 351 -6.05 10.98 -6.49
N ALA A 352 -5.02 10.31 -7.01
CA ALA A 352 -4.00 10.95 -7.83
C ALA A 352 -4.60 11.54 -9.13
N GLU A 353 -5.61 10.87 -9.70
CA GLU A 353 -6.31 11.34 -10.90
C GLU A 353 -7.27 12.51 -10.63
N ILE A 354 -7.87 12.53 -9.43
CA ILE A 354 -8.79 13.58 -8.99
C ILE A 354 -8.06 14.93 -8.86
N PHE A 355 -6.93 14.97 -8.16
CA PHE A 355 -6.18 16.21 -7.93
C PHE A 355 -5.21 16.55 -9.06
N GLY A 356 -4.78 15.58 -9.86
CA GLY A 356 -3.91 15.81 -11.01
C GLY A 356 -2.55 16.40 -10.63
N LYS A 357 -1.90 17.05 -11.62
CA LYS A 357 -0.54 17.62 -11.49
C LYS A 357 -0.53 19.12 -11.16
N SER A 358 -1.69 19.78 -11.12
CA SER A 358 -1.76 21.25 -11.04
C SER A 358 -1.36 21.80 -9.67
N GLY A 359 -1.58 21.03 -8.59
CA GLY A 359 -1.38 21.49 -7.22
C GLY A 359 -2.37 22.57 -6.75
N THR A 360 -3.35 22.93 -7.59
CA THR A 360 -4.38 23.95 -7.31
C THR A 360 -5.76 23.36 -7.04
N GLY A 361 -5.85 22.03 -6.97
CA GLY A 361 -7.09 21.29 -6.75
C GLY A 361 -7.72 21.63 -5.40
N ARG A 362 -8.99 22.03 -5.41
CA ARG A 362 -9.81 22.29 -4.22
C ARG A 362 -11.04 21.40 -4.27
N ILE A 363 -11.41 20.83 -3.14
CA ILE A 363 -12.57 19.93 -3.03
C ILE A 363 -13.63 20.51 -2.10
N ILE A 364 -14.88 20.26 -2.43
CA ILE A 364 -16.02 20.53 -1.56
C ILE A 364 -16.94 19.32 -1.53
N ASP A 365 -17.38 18.95 -0.33
CA ASP A 365 -18.46 18.00 -0.16
C ASP A 365 -19.81 18.69 -0.44
N LEU A 366 -20.57 18.12 -1.36
CA LEU A 366 -21.84 18.66 -1.84
C LEU A 366 -23.04 18.24 -0.99
N TRP A 367 -22.87 17.29 -0.06
CA TRP A 367 -23.98 16.73 0.73
C TRP A 367 -25.16 16.29 -0.16
N GLY A 368 -24.82 15.57 -1.25
CA GLY A 368 -25.78 15.14 -2.26
C GLY A 368 -26.96 14.37 -1.69
N ASN A 369 -28.10 14.44 -2.38
CA ASN A 369 -29.33 13.74 -1.97
C ASN A 369 -29.80 14.07 -0.53
N GLY A 370 -29.60 15.32 -0.10
CA GLY A 370 -29.96 15.77 1.26
C GLY A 370 -29.04 15.24 2.35
N GLY A 371 -27.77 14.99 2.04
CA GLY A 371 -26.79 14.44 2.98
C GLY A 371 -26.97 12.95 3.24
N ASN A 372 -27.40 12.18 2.23
CA ASN A 372 -27.58 10.74 2.38
C ASN A 372 -26.22 10.05 2.60
N ILE A 373 -26.11 9.31 3.69
CA ILE A 373 -24.88 8.64 4.12
C ILE A 373 -24.35 7.59 3.14
N TYR A 374 -25.18 7.08 2.22
CA TYR A 374 -24.78 6.06 1.25
C TYR A 374 -24.39 6.63 -0.11
N THR A 375 -24.64 7.93 -0.35
CA THR A 375 -24.42 8.55 -1.66
C THR A 375 -23.66 9.86 -1.55
N PRO A 376 -22.43 9.87 -0.98
CA PRO A 376 -21.64 11.08 -0.96
C PRO A 376 -21.28 11.54 -2.37
N SER A 377 -21.04 12.84 -2.48
CA SER A 377 -20.75 13.49 -3.74
C SER A 377 -19.88 14.71 -3.52
N TYR A 378 -18.84 14.86 -4.33
CA TYR A 378 -17.86 15.92 -4.19
C TYR A 378 -17.68 16.68 -5.50
N ALA A 379 -17.48 17.99 -5.41
CA ALA A 379 -17.03 18.82 -6.53
C ALA A 379 -15.56 19.17 -6.37
N ILE A 380 -14.81 19.05 -7.45
CA ILE A 380 -13.38 19.31 -7.51
C ILE A 380 -13.12 20.46 -8.49
N TYR A 381 -12.51 21.50 -7.98
CA TYR A 381 -12.16 22.71 -8.70
C TYR A 381 -10.66 22.75 -8.96
N GLU A 382 -10.26 23.14 -10.15
CA GLU A 382 -8.87 23.45 -10.51
C GLU A 382 -8.84 24.90 -11.00
N GLU A 383 -7.96 25.73 -10.43
CA GLU A 383 -7.88 27.16 -10.77
C GLU A 383 -9.25 27.89 -10.65
N ASP A 384 -10.03 27.53 -9.63
CA ASP A 384 -11.40 28.01 -9.35
C ASP A 384 -12.45 27.67 -10.44
N ILE A 385 -12.14 26.76 -11.36
CA ILE A 385 -13.06 26.22 -12.36
C ILE A 385 -13.43 24.79 -11.99
N LEU A 386 -14.73 24.44 -12.08
CA LEU A 386 -15.19 23.08 -11.82
C LEU A 386 -14.59 22.12 -12.86
N SER A 387 -13.66 21.28 -12.44
CA SER A 387 -12.92 20.35 -13.30
C SER A 387 -13.55 18.96 -13.26
N LYS A 388 -13.89 18.47 -12.07
CA LYS A 388 -14.39 17.11 -11.87
C LYS A 388 -15.50 17.03 -10.83
N VAL A 389 -16.35 16.01 -10.94
CA VAL A 389 -17.36 15.65 -9.93
C VAL A 389 -17.20 14.17 -9.59
N ALA A 390 -17.09 13.86 -8.30
CA ALA A 390 -16.97 12.51 -7.78
C ALA A 390 -18.29 12.07 -7.15
N LEU A 391 -18.79 10.91 -7.54
CA LEU A 391 -20.10 10.38 -7.13
C LEU A 391 -19.95 8.97 -6.59
N PHE A 392 -20.60 8.69 -5.46
CA PHE A 392 -20.52 7.40 -4.78
C PHE A 392 -21.88 6.73 -4.68
N ASN A 393 -21.86 5.39 -4.66
CA ASN A 393 -22.97 4.55 -4.27
C ASN A 393 -22.45 3.41 -3.38
N TYR A 394 -22.67 3.53 -2.07
CA TYR A 394 -22.28 2.51 -1.08
C TYR A 394 -23.26 1.34 -0.98
N VAL A 395 -24.43 1.44 -1.62
CA VAL A 395 -25.45 0.40 -1.53
C VAL A 395 -24.97 -0.84 -2.30
N ASP A 396 -24.98 -1.98 -1.62
CA ASP A 396 -24.67 -3.27 -2.23
C ASP A 396 -25.97 -3.94 -2.68
N ASP A 397 -26.29 -3.85 -3.98
CA ASP A 397 -27.52 -4.40 -4.55
C ASP A 397 -27.27 -5.05 -5.91
N PRO A 398 -27.12 -6.38 -5.98
CA PRO A 398 -26.83 -7.09 -7.23
C PRO A 398 -28.01 -7.09 -8.22
N THR A 399 -29.19 -6.60 -7.83
CA THR A 399 -30.36 -6.52 -8.72
C THR A 399 -30.35 -5.28 -9.62
N GLY A 400 -29.50 -4.30 -9.31
CA GLY A 400 -29.46 -2.99 -9.97
C GLY A 400 -30.65 -2.08 -9.62
N ALA A 401 -31.54 -2.48 -8.70
CA ALA A 401 -32.67 -1.65 -8.29
C ALA A 401 -32.24 -0.39 -7.53
N SER A 402 -31.05 -0.41 -6.95
CA SER A 402 -30.42 0.71 -6.23
C SER A 402 -29.44 1.52 -7.09
N ASP A 403 -29.44 1.32 -8.42
CA ASP A 403 -28.67 2.15 -9.34
C ASP A 403 -29.18 3.60 -9.33
N LEU A 404 -28.25 4.54 -9.30
CA LEU A 404 -28.56 5.97 -9.23
C LEU A 404 -28.43 6.62 -10.59
N VAL A 405 -29.27 7.63 -10.84
CA VAL A 405 -29.07 8.59 -11.93
C VAL A 405 -28.93 9.97 -11.32
N VAL A 406 -27.68 10.42 -11.17
CA VAL A 406 -27.35 11.69 -10.54
C VAL A 406 -27.49 12.82 -11.56
N ALA A 407 -28.31 13.82 -11.23
CA ALA A 407 -28.46 15.02 -12.03
C ALA A 407 -27.46 16.09 -11.56
N ILE A 408 -26.42 16.33 -12.33
CA ILE A 408 -25.44 17.39 -12.09
C ILE A 408 -25.94 18.67 -12.78
N SER A 409 -26.02 19.77 -12.02
CA SER A 409 -26.30 21.10 -12.55
C SER A 409 -25.23 22.07 -12.06
N VAL A 410 -24.81 23.00 -12.92
CA VAL A 410 -23.78 24.00 -12.59
C VAL A 410 -24.42 25.39 -12.68
N PRO A 411 -24.84 25.98 -11.54
CA PRO A 411 -25.44 27.31 -11.54
C PRO A 411 -24.49 28.38 -12.11
N GLY A 412 -25.01 29.28 -12.93
CA GLY A 412 -24.25 30.41 -13.49
C GLY A 412 -23.35 30.08 -14.68
N ALA A 413 -22.64 28.95 -14.66
CA ALA A 413 -21.73 28.55 -15.75
C ALA A 413 -22.40 27.69 -16.83
N GLY A 414 -23.44 26.93 -16.47
CA GLY A 414 -24.05 25.94 -17.37
C GLY A 414 -23.25 24.63 -17.43
N VAL A 415 -23.88 23.56 -17.91
CA VAL A 415 -23.21 22.28 -18.18
C VAL A 415 -22.58 22.25 -19.59
N PRO A 416 -21.45 21.54 -19.79
CA PRO A 416 -20.88 21.31 -21.12
C PRO A 416 -21.84 20.50 -22.00
N SER A 417 -21.58 20.39 -23.31
CA SER A 417 -22.40 19.57 -24.22
C SER A 417 -22.30 18.07 -23.92
N SER A 418 -21.13 17.64 -23.43
CA SER A 418 -20.90 16.27 -23.00
C SER A 418 -19.83 16.23 -21.91
N VAL A 419 -19.86 15.18 -21.10
CA VAL A 419 -18.87 14.87 -20.07
C VAL A 419 -18.29 13.49 -20.30
N LYS A 420 -17.07 13.27 -19.80
CA LYS A 420 -16.43 11.95 -19.77
C LYS A 420 -16.51 11.36 -18.38
N VAL A 421 -16.80 10.07 -18.27
CA VAL A 421 -16.97 9.38 -16.98
C VAL A 421 -16.11 8.12 -16.93
N LYS A 422 -15.37 7.97 -15.83
CA LYS A 422 -14.68 6.73 -15.47
C LYS A 422 -15.36 6.12 -14.26
N TYR A 423 -15.56 4.80 -14.32
CA TYR A 423 -16.18 4.05 -13.25
C TYR A 423 -15.15 3.19 -12.54
N LEU A 424 -15.24 3.19 -11.21
CA LEU A 424 -14.66 2.17 -10.35
C LEU A 424 -15.81 1.20 -10.05
N GLU A 425 -15.63 -0.07 -10.40
CA GLU A 425 -16.70 -1.08 -10.35
C GLU A 425 -16.20 -2.40 -9.75
N ALA A 426 -17.13 -3.08 -9.08
CA ALA A 426 -16.99 -4.47 -8.64
C ALA A 426 -18.39 -5.09 -8.45
N GLU A 427 -18.47 -6.41 -8.38
CA GLU A 427 -19.73 -7.14 -8.23
C GLU A 427 -20.45 -6.87 -6.89
N SER A 428 -19.69 -6.57 -5.82
CA SER A 428 -20.22 -6.29 -4.49
C SER A 428 -19.20 -5.48 -3.68
N VAL A 429 -19.64 -4.79 -2.63
CA VAL A 429 -18.76 -4.13 -1.65
C VAL A 429 -17.82 -5.14 -0.98
N SER A 430 -18.21 -6.41 -0.88
CA SER A 430 -17.41 -7.48 -0.31
C SER A 430 -16.41 -8.11 -1.29
N SER A 431 -16.45 -7.73 -2.56
CA SER A 431 -15.60 -8.31 -3.61
C SER A 431 -14.12 -8.04 -3.37
N LYS A 432 -13.29 -9.07 -3.55
CA LYS A 432 -11.83 -9.03 -3.34
C LYS A 432 -11.02 -9.15 -4.63
N TYR A 433 -11.72 -9.32 -5.74
CA TYR A 433 -11.19 -9.59 -7.07
C TYR A 433 -12.10 -8.91 -8.09
N ASN A 434 -11.63 -8.84 -9.34
CA ASN A 434 -12.35 -8.20 -10.46
C ASN A 434 -12.74 -6.74 -10.20
N ILE A 435 -11.96 -6.02 -9.39
CA ILE A 435 -12.09 -4.58 -9.25
C ILE A 435 -11.51 -3.93 -10.51
N THR A 436 -12.30 -3.07 -11.16
CA THR A 436 -11.91 -2.38 -12.38
C THR A 436 -11.94 -0.87 -12.18
N TRP A 437 -10.96 -0.16 -12.75
CA TRP A 437 -10.97 1.29 -12.91
C TRP A 437 -11.00 1.61 -14.40
N ALA A 438 -12.07 2.25 -14.87
CA ALA A 438 -12.30 2.53 -16.28
C ALA A 438 -12.13 1.27 -17.17
N GLY A 439 -12.68 0.13 -16.73
CA GLY A 439 -12.57 -1.16 -17.42
C GLY A 439 -11.22 -1.88 -17.29
N GLN A 440 -10.23 -1.29 -16.59
CA GLN A 440 -8.90 -1.86 -16.44
C GLN A 440 -8.66 -2.45 -15.04
N THR A 441 -7.84 -3.50 -14.94
CA THR A 441 -7.51 -4.20 -13.69
C THR A 441 -6.02 -4.53 -13.61
N PHE A 442 -5.49 -4.76 -12.40
CA PHE A 442 -4.11 -5.23 -12.22
C PHE A 442 -3.94 -6.76 -12.36
N GLY A 443 -5.05 -7.48 -12.56
CA GLY A 443 -5.11 -8.94 -12.62
C GLY A 443 -5.43 -9.57 -11.26
N ASN A 444 -5.41 -10.90 -11.21
CA ASN A 444 -5.75 -11.63 -10.00
C ASN A 444 -4.62 -11.57 -8.95
N LYS A 445 -4.95 -12.03 -7.75
CA LYS A 445 -3.97 -12.24 -6.68
C LYS A 445 -2.81 -13.07 -7.23
N PHE A 446 -1.58 -12.64 -6.93
CA PHE A 446 -0.37 -13.29 -7.40
C PHE A 446 -0.16 -13.24 -8.93
N GLU A 447 -0.74 -12.30 -9.65
CA GLU A 447 -0.52 -12.13 -11.11
C GLU A 447 -0.14 -10.70 -11.52
N VAL A 448 0.15 -9.87 -10.51
CA VAL A 448 0.40 -8.44 -10.68
C VAL A 448 1.84 -8.18 -11.13
N ASP A 449 2.00 -7.41 -12.19
CA ASP A 449 3.26 -6.86 -12.69
C ASP A 449 3.33 -5.32 -12.57
N GLY A 450 2.33 -4.72 -11.91
CA GLY A 450 2.19 -3.29 -11.67
C GLY A 450 1.58 -2.52 -12.84
N ARG A 451 1.16 -3.20 -13.92
CA ARG A 451 0.51 -2.58 -15.08
C ARG A 451 -0.99 -2.84 -15.08
N LEU A 452 -1.77 -1.82 -15.42
CA LEU A 452 -3.18 -1.94 -15.75
C LEU A 452 -3.32 -2.75 -17.05
N LYS A 453 -4.21 -3.74 -17.00
CA LYS A 453 -4.56 -4.65 -18.09
C LYS A 453 -6.04 -4.46 -18.43
N GLY A 454 -6.39 -4.68 -19.69
CA GLY A 454 -7.73 -4.45 -20.22
C GLY A 454 -7.83 -3.14 -21.01
N GLU A 455 -8.91 -3.04 -21.78
CA GLU A 455 -9.19 -1.88 -22.61
C GLU A 455 -9.68 -0.72 -21.74
N LEU A 456 -9.15 0.48 -22.01
CA LEU A 456 -9.60 1.68 -21.33
C LEU A 456 -11.04 2.02 -21.77
N ASN A 457 -11.97 2.00 -20.82
CA ASN A 457 -13.37 2.33 -21.02
C ASN A 457 -13.71 3.69 -20.37
N VAL A 458 -13.86 4.71 -21.21
CA VAL A 458 -14.30 6.06 -20.80
C VAL A 458 -15.64 6.34 -21.44
N THR A 459 -16.68 6.48 -20.63
CA THR A 459 -18.04 6.69 -21.13
C THR A 459 -18.27 8.17 -21.39
N THR A 460 -18.73 8.52 -22.60
CA THR A 460 -19.14 9.90 -22.92
C THR A 460 -20.64 10.04 -22.74
N ILE A 461 -21.07 10.97 -21.88
CA ILE A 461 -22.48 11.25 -21.61
C ILE A 461 -22.84 12.60 -22.19
N GLN A 462 -23.91 12.66 -22.98
CA GLN A 462 -24.44 13.90 -23.53
C GLN A 462 -25.27 14.62 -22.47
N CYS A 463 -25.05 15.92 -22.32
CA CYS A 463 -25.73 16.75 -21.35
C CYS A 463 -26.81 17.61 -22.00
N GLU A 464 -27.88 17.89 -21.25
CA GLU A 464 -28.99 18.71 -21.67
C GLU A 464 -28.70 20.18 -21.33
N GLN A 465 -27.94 20.88 -22.19
CA GLN A 465 -27.51 22.26 -21.94
C GLN A 465 -28.69 23.23 -21.72
N ALA A 466 -29.80 23.05 -22.45
CA ALA A 466 -31.00 23.87 -22.30
C ALA A 466 -31.67 23.71 -20.92
N ALA A 467 -31.55 22.53 -20.31
CA ALA A 467 -32.08 22.23 -18.98
C ALA A 467 -31.02 22.44 -17.87
N ASN A 468 -29.78 22.77 -18.24
CA ASN A 468 -28.62 22.85 -17.35
C ASN A 468 -28.38 21.57 -16.52
N VAL A 469 -28.53 20.39 -17.14
CA VAL A 469 -28.41 19.10 -16.43
C VAL A 469 -27.58 18.09 -17.23
N CYS A 470 -26.63 17.43 -16.55
CA CYS A 470 -26.00 16.18 -16.98
C CYS A 470 -26.51 15.02 -16.12
N ARG A 471 -27.02 13.95 -16.73
CA ARG A 471 -27.53 12.77 -16.00
C ARG A 471 -26.50 11.66 -16.03
N ILE A 472 -25.92 11.35 -14.87
CA ILE A 472 -24.83 10.37 -14.74
C ILE A 472 -25.36 9.11 -14.04
N PRO A 473 -25.34 7.94 -14.71
CA PRO A 473 -25.66 6.69 -14.05
C PRO A 473 -24.51 6.29 -13.10
N VAL A 474 -24.85 5.79 -11.91
CA VAL A 474 -23.89 5.27 -10.92
C VAL A 474 -24.44 3.96 -10.38
N HIS A 475 -23.80 2.85 -10.76
CA HIS A 475 -24.23 1.50 -10.37
C HIS A 475 -24.05 1.24 -8.87
N ALA A 476 -24.83 0.30 -8.33
CA ALA A 476 -24.77 -0.16 -6.94
C ALA A 476 -23.99 -1.49 -6.83
N PRO A 477 -22.88 -1.57 -6.08
CA PRO A 477 -22.07 -0.48 -5.54
C PRO A 477 -21.10 0.08 -6.59
N GLY A 478 -20.75 1.36 -6.49
CA GLY A 478 -19.99 2.01 -7.56
C GLY A 478 -19.45 3.38 -7.21
N PHE A 479 -18.43 3.80 -7.95
CA PHE A 479 -17.92 5.16 -7.92
C PHE A 479 -17.73 5.68 -9.34
N ALA A 480 -18.13 6.93 -9.57
CA ALA A 480 -18.00 7.60 -10.86
C ALA A 480 -17.22 8.89 -10.71
N LEU A 481 -16.17 9.05 -11.51
CA LEU A 481 -15.45 10.30 -11.68
C LEU A 481 -15.85 10.94 -13.01
N VAL A 482 -16.53 12.08 -12.92
CA VAL A 482 -17.05 12.84 -14.05
C VAL A 482 -16.09 13.99 -14.36
N PHE A 483 -15.57 14.04 -15.58
CA PHE A 483 -14.73 15.11 -16.08
C PHE A 483 -15.59 16.12 -16.83
N MET A 484 -15.57 17.37 -16.37
CA MET A 484 -16.40 18.47 -16.92
C MET A 484 -15.82 19.07 -18.21
N SER A 485 -14.55 18.77 -18.50
CA SER A 485 -13.87 19.16 -19.74
C SER A 485 -13.20 17.96 -20.39
N ASP A 486 -13.09 17.98 -21.72
CA ASP A 486 -12.25 17.00 -22.42
C ASP A 486 -10.79 17.31 -22.15
N SER A 487 -10.14 16.46 -21.36
CA SER A 487 -8.75 16.60 -20.94
C SER A 487 -8.01 15.28 -21.15
N ASP A 488 -6.69 15.35 -21.36
CA ASP A 488 -5.85 14.16 -21.49
C ASP A 488 -5.92 13.26 -20.24
N ALA A 489 -6.17 13.86 -19.07
CA ALA A 489 -6.40 13.13 -17.82
C ALA A 489 -7.60 12.16 -17.93
N ALA A 490 -8.67 12.56 -18.62
CA ALA A 490 -9.83 11.72 -18.84
C ALA A 490 -9.53 10.52 -19.75
N ASN A 491 -8.46 10.55 -20.56
CA ASN A 491 -8.06 9.45 -21.45
C ASN A 491 -6.84 8.67 -20.92
N LEU A 492 -6.38 8.95 -19.70
CA LEU A 492 -5.25 8.25 -19.10
C LEU A 492 -5.66 6.88 -18.55
N GLY A 493 -5.08 5.81 -19.12
CA GLY A 493 -5.18 4.44 -18.64
C GLY A 493 -3.91 4.00 -17.91
N GLN A 494 -3.11 3.14 -18.54
CA GLN A 494 -1.80 2.74 -18.04
C GLN A 494 -0.78 3.89 -18.20
N ALA A 495 0.12 4.07 -17.22
CA ALA A 495 1.24 5.01 -17.33
C ALA A 495 2.10 4.76 -18.57
N THR A 496 2.52 5.85 -19.22
CA THR A 496 3.34 5.82 -20.43
C THR A 496 4.70 5.17 -20.19
N GLN A 497 5.34 5.51 -19.08
CA GLN A 497 6.57 4.84 -18.66
C GLN A 497 6.24 3.54 -17.95
N THR A 498 6.77 2.44 -18.48
CA THR A 498 6.74 1.13 -17.82
C THR A 498 8.13 0.53 -17.79
N TYR A 499 8.39 -0.26 -16.76
CA TYR A 499 9.64 -0.97 -16.57
C TYR A 499 9.39 -2.45 -16.84
N ALA A 500 10.35 -3.07 -17.52
CA ALA A 500 10.35 -4.50 -17.78
C ALA A 500 11.39 -5.19 -16.89
N THR A 501 11.06 -6.37 -16.39
CA THR A 501 12.01 -7.20 -15.65
C THR A 501 13.03 -7.78 -16.63
N THR A 502 14.29 -7.35 -16.56
CA THR A 502 15.41 -7.96 -17.30
C THR A 502 16.02 -9.16 -16.58
N ALA A 503 15.62 -9.40 -15.33
CA ALA A 503 16.07 -10.52 -14.51
C ALA A 503 15.09 -11.70 -14.62
N GLY A 504 15.42 -12.71 -15.45
CA GLY A 504 14.69 -13.97 -15.50
C GLY A 504 14.86 -14.74 -14.18
N THR A 505 13.79 -14.90 -13.40
CA THR A 505 13.84 -15.65 -12.13
C THR A 505 13.82 -17.17 -12.32
N ARG A 506 13.54 -17.65 -13.54
CA ARG A 506 13.75 -19.01 -14.09
C ARG A 506 13.13 -19.07 -15.50
N LEU A 507 13.90 -19.46 -16.52
CA LEU A 507 13.48 -19.53 -17.95
C LEU A 507 12.64 -20.78 -18.31
N SER A 508 12.22 -21.57 -17.32
CA SER A 508 11.49 -22.82 -17.56
C SER A 508 9.99 -22.58 -17.46
N ASN A 509 9.33 -22.53 -18.61
CA ASN A 509 7.87 -22.40 -18.73
C ASN A 509 7.17 -23.48 -17.89
N THR A 510 6.39 -23.04 -16.89
CA THR A 510 5.31 -23.88 -16.37
C THR A 510 4.12 -23.56 -17.25
N ALA A 511 3.68 -24.52 -18.07
CA ALA A 511 2.46 -24.35 -18.84
C ALA A 511 1.30 -24.12 -17.85
N THR A 512 0.68 -22.95 -17.90
CA THR A 512 -0.55 -22.66 -17.16
C THR A 512 -1.72 -23.17 -17.98
N VAL A 513 -2.53 -24.06 -17.41
CA VAL A 513 -3.78 -24.55 -18.00
C VAL A 513 -4.91 -23.91 -17.22
N ALA A 514 -5.88 -23.31 -17.90
CA ALA A 514 -7.06 -22.75 -17.26
C ALA A 514 -7.77 -23.83 -16.42
N PRO A 515 -8.23 -23.53 -15.19
CA PRO A 515 -8.88 -24.52 -14.33
C PRO A 515 -10.08 -25.19 -14.99
N GLU A 516 -10.83 -24.49 -15.85
CA GLU A 516 -11.95 -25.07 -16.60
C GLU A 516 -11.47 -26.10 -17.62
N VAL A 517 -10.33 -25.83 -18.28
CA VAL A 517 -9.71 -26.76 -19.23
C VAL A 517 -9.16 -27.98 -18.51
N LEU A 518 -8.59 -27.83 -17.31
CA LEU A 518 -8.13 -28.93 -16.46
C LEU A 518 -9.31 -29.77 -15.94
N ALA A 519 -10.42 -29.14 -15.56
CA ALA A 519 -11.62 -29.82 -15.09
C ALA A 519 -12.27 -30.71 -16.16
N THR A 520 -12.16 -30.32 -17.43
CA THR A 520 -12.59 -31.13 -18.58
C THR A 520 -11.47 -31.98 -19.19
N SER A 521 -10.25 -31.87 -18.65
CA SER A 521 -9.10 -32.61 -19.16
C SER A 521 -9.26 -34.07 -18.74
N ASN A 522 -9.42 -34.96 -19.73
CA ASN A 522 -9.33 -36.41 -19.53
C ASN A 522 -7.87 -36.82 -19.29
N GLY A 523 -7.27 -36.30 -18.21
CA GLY A 523 -5.90 -36.61 -17.82
C GLY A 523 -5.69 -38.12 -17.72
N HIS A 524 -4.57 -38.59 -18.27
CA HIS A 524 -4.24 -40.02 -18.32
C HIS A 524 -4.10 -40.61 -16.91
N SER A 525 -4.59 -41.84 -16.74
CA SER A 525 -4.51 -42.55 -15.47
C SER A 525 -3.06 -42.93 -15.13
N GLU A 526 -2.78 -43.21 -13.85
CA GLU A 526 -1.45 -43.69 -13.42
C GLU A 526 -0.95 -44.89 -14.24
N LYS A 527 -1.87 -45.74 -14.73
CA LYS A 527 -1.56 -46.93 -15.55
C LYS A 527 -0.95 -46.60 -16.91
N ASP A 528 -1.28 -45.44 -17.48
CA ASP A 528 -0.82 -45.01 -18.80
C ASP A 528 0.54 -44.29 -18.73
N ARG A 529 0.97 -43.93 -17.51
CA ARG A 529 2.19 -43.16 -17.25
C ARG A 529 3.48 -43.99 -17.38
N TRP A 530 3.38 -45.32 -17.37
CA TRP A 530 4.53 -46.23 -17.46
C TRP A 530 5.20 -46.25 -18.84
N PHE A 531 4.47 -45.85 -19.89
CA PHE A 531 4.93 -45.95 -21.29
C PHE A 531 5.43 -44.63 -21.89
N HIS A 532 5.43 -43.54 -21.12
CA HIS A 532 5.83 -42.21 -21.59
C HIS A 532 6.88 -41.57 -20.67
N GLY A 533 7.91 -40.96 -21.26
CA GLY A 533 8.93 -40.22 -20.52
C GLY A 533 8.34 -38.94 -19.89
N SER A 534 8.75 -38.63 -18.66
CA SER A 534 8.36 -37.39 -17.99
C SER A 534 9.13 -36.19 -18.56
N THR A 535 8.45 -35.05 -18.71
CA THR A 535 9.03 -33.76 -19.13
C THR A 535 9.27 -32.82 -17.94
N SER A 536 9.04 -33.27 -16.71
CA SER A 536 9.22 -32.49 -15.49
C SER A 536 10.69 -32.25 -15.17
N LEU A 537 11.03 -31.05 -14.71
CA LEU A 537 12.38 -30.71 -14.25
C LEU A 537 12.83 -31.70 -13.15
N GLY A 538 13.93 -32.43 -13.39
CA GLY A 538 14.47 -33.42 -12.45
C GLY A 538 14.04 -34.87 -12.69
N SER A 539 13.26 -35.19 -13.73
CA SER A 539 13.02 -36.59 -14.10
C SER A 539 14.27 -37.18 -14.76
N VAL A 540 14.87 -38.19 -14.12
CA VAL A 540 15.89 -39.04 -14.74
C VAL A 540 15.28 -39.83 -15.89
N SER A 541 15.73 -39.57 -17.11
CA SER A 541 15.36 -40.34 -18.30
C SER A 541 16.03 -41.71 -18.27
N ALA A 542 15.54 -42.62 -17.43
CA ALA A 542 15.89 -44.04 -17.50
C ALA A 542 14.95 -44.76 -18.47
N ALA A 543 14.96 -44.36 -19.74
CA ALA A 543 14.43 -45.22 -20.79
C ALA A 543 15.36 -46.44 -20.91
N VAL A 544 15.01 -47.54 -20.24
CA VAL A 544 15.64 -48.83 -20.48
C VAL A 544 15.41 -49.18 -21.95
N ARG A 545 16.45 -49.05 -22.77
CA ARG A 545 16.48 -49.60 -24.14
C ARG A 545 16.28 -51.13 -24.03
N LYS A 546 15.04 -51.60 -24.17
CA LYS A 546 14.83 -52.99 -24.59
C LYS A 546 15.22 -53.07 -26.06
N MET A 547 16.40 -53.65 -26.33
CA MET A 547 16.78 -54.09 -27.67
C MET A 547 15.69 -55.03 -28.23
N PRO A 548 15.34 -54.94 -29.52
CA PRO A 548 14.34 -55.82 -30.10
C PRO A 548 14.91 -57.25 -30.12
N ALA A 549 14.19 -58.18 -29.49
CA ALA A 549 14.49 -59.59 -29.60
C ALA A 549 14.23 -60.04 -31.05
N VAL A 550 15.31 -60.25 -31.80
CA VAL A 550 15.30 -61.02 -33.04
C VAL A 550 14.96 -62.45 -32.66
N GLY A 551 13.81 -62.93 -33.11
CA GLY A 551 13.39 -64.31 -32.89
C GLY A 551 14.30 -65.26 -33.66
N PHE A 552 14.72 -66.36 -33.03
CA PHE A 552 14.90 -67.64 -33.69
C PHE A 552 14.76 -68.78 -32.68
N THR A 553 13.98 -69.75 -33.12
CA THR A 553 13.65 -71.07 -32.58
C THR A 553 14.87 -71.92 -32.21
N GLY A 554 14.77 -72.77 -31.18
CA GLY A 554 15.66 -73.93 -31.06
C GLY A 554 15.81 -74.53 -29.66
N ALA A 555 14.98 -75.53 -29.36
CA ALA A 555 15.28 -76.78 -28.67
C ALA A 555 16.15 -76.81 -27.38
N SER A 556 15.50 -77.33 -26.32
CA SER A 556 15.99 -78.37 -25.38
C SER A 556 17.24 -78.11 -24.51
N VAL A 557 17.09 -78.22 -23.19
CA VAL A 557 17.45 -79.39 -22.35
C VAL A 557 17.26 -79.03 -20.86
N ALA A 558 16.71 -79.99 -20.12
CA ALA A 558 16.43 -79.94 -18.69
C ALA A 558 17.68 -80.18 -17.81
N ILE A 559 17.45 -80.19 -16.49
CA ILE A 559 18.38 -80.47 -15.36
C ILE A 559 19.02 -79.16 -14.85
N GLY A 560 18.90 -78.73 -13.59
CA GLY A 560 18.57 -79.41 -12.34
C GLY A 560 19.62 -79.01 -11.30
N LEU A 561 19.17 -78.80 -10.07
CA LEU A 561 19.94 -78.89 -8.81
C LEU A 561 20.77 -77.67 -8.29
N VAL A 562 20.31 -77.24 -7.11
CA VAL A 562 21.05 -77.14 -5.84
C VAL A 562 21.58 -75.77 -5.42
N ALA A 563 20.97 -75.32 -4.31
CA ALA A 563 21.42 -74.32 -3.38
C ALA A 563 22.75 -74.70 -2.72
N VAL A 564 23.66 -73.73 -2.56
CA VAL A 564 24.66 -73.73 -1.50
C VAL A 564 24.86 -72.30 -1.00
N TYR A 565 24.47 -72.09 0.26
CA TYR A 565 24.92 -71.04 1.17
C TYR A 565 26.45 -70.88 1.13
N SER A 566 26.98 -69.66 1.31
CA SER A 566 28.04 -69.38 2.31
C SER A 566 28.68 -67.98 2.17
N VAL A 567 28.70 -67.29 3.32
CA VAL A 567 29.89 -66.60 3.93
C VAL A 567 30.28 -65.25 3.30
N LEU A 568 29.95 -64.14 3.98
CA LEU A 568 30.79 -63.44 4.99
C LEU A 568 32.14 -62.97 4.42
N PHE A 569 32.44 -61.68 4.51
CA PHE A 569 33.56 -61.16 5.32
C PHE A 569 33.60 -59.63 5.27
N LYS A 570 33.52 -59.06 6.49
CA LYS A 570 33.94 -57.74 6.99
C LYS A 570 33.32 -56.47 6.43
#